data_AF-H2YSR0-F1
#
_entry.id   AF-H2YSR0-F1
#
_cell.length_a   1.000
_cell.length_b   1.000
_cell.length_c   1.000
_cell.angle_alpha   90.00
_cell.angle_beta   90.00
_cell.angle_gamma   90.00
#
_symmetry.space_group_name_H-M   'P 1'
#
loop_
_entity.id
_entity.type
_entity.pdbx_description
1 polymer ?
#
loop_
_entity_poly.entity_id
_entity_poly.type
_entity_poly.pdbx_seq_one_letter_code
_entity_poly.pdbx_strand_id
1 'polypeptide(L)'
;MMRNPKDQLVSWHNMTSKFPVRPSDPEFQKAFPLDWKEFFEAAISGVQYFGNKDGEYYLDHLLTWHEHRNDENVLFVVYEDMKKDPAKQIKRIADFLEVEISKEDILKVAEATSFQTMKKDTNSILKDMNFFRKGQVGDWKNHFTVAQSERIDSMVKEKLAGTNITFTYELSKSLHLNCFTTRVAELQNKI
;
A
#
# COMPACT_ATOMS: atom_id res chain seq x y z
N MET A 1 -6.41 -0.46 -5.70
CA MET A 1 -5.40 0.35 -4.98
C MET A 1 -4.01 -0.16 -5.35
N MET A 2 -3.06 0.74 -5.60
CA MET A 2 -1.66 0.42 -5.89
C MET A 2 -0.76 0.82 -4.72
N ARG A 3 0.36 0.11 -4.57
CA ARG A 3 1.44 0.42 -3.62
C ARG A 3 2.75 0.03 -4.29
N ASN A 4 3.85 0.67 -3.93
CA ASN A 4 5.15 0.23 -4.43
C ASN A 4 5.39 -1.26 -4.09
N PRO A 5 5.86 -2.07 -5.05
CA PRO A 5 5.92 -3.52 -4.92
C PRO A 5 6.85 -3.98 -3.79
N LYS A 6 7.88 -3.19 -3.46
CA LYS A 6 8.84 -3.53 -2.41
C LYS A 6 8.22 -3.46 -1.02
N ASP A 7 7.54 -2.36 -0.68
CA ASP A 7 6.80 -2.26 0.59
C ASP A 7 5.59 -3.19 0.64
N GLN A 8 4.95 -3.46 -0.51
CA GLN A 8 3.89 -4.46 -0.61
C GLN A 8 4.41 -5.82 -0.15
N LEU A 9 5.56 -6.27 -0.64
CA LEU A 9 6.17 -7.56 -0.28
C LEU A 9 6.51 -7.64 1.21
N VAL A 10 7.10 -6.59 1.79
CA VAL A 10 7.37 -6.54 3.24
C VAL A 10 6.08 -6.64 4.05
N SER A 11 5.05 -5.92 3.63
CA SER A 11 3.75 -5.93 4.31
C SER A 11 3.10 -7.31 4.22
N TRP A 12 3.19 -7.94 3.05
CA TRP A 12 2.66 -9.26 2.77
C TRP A 12 3.34 -10.32 3.64
N HIS A 13 4.68 -10.33 3.68
CA HIS A 13 5.47 -11.25 4.52
C HIS A 13 5.12 -11.15 6.01
N ASN A 14 5.04 -9.93 6.55
CA ASN A 14 4.68 -9.76 7.96
C ASN A 14 3.25 -10.26 8.24
N MET A 15 2.32 -10.06 7.29
CA MET A 15 0.95 -10.49 7.51
C MET A 15 0.83 -12.02 7.48
N THR A 16 1.42 -12.68 6.49
CA THR A 16 1.36 -14.14 6.32
C THR A 16 2.16 -14.90 7.38
N SER A 17 3.23 -14.29 7.92
CA SER A 17 3.98 -14.87 9.05
C SER A 17 3.23 -14.81 10.37
N LYS A 18 2.18 -13.98 10.47
CA LYS A 18 1.38 -13.77 11.69
C LYS A 18 -0.08 -14.23 11.56
N PHE A 19 -0.40 -15.05 10.57
CA PHE A 19 -1.72 -15.66 10.49
C PHE A 19 -2.02 -16.46 11.77
N PRO A 20 -3.21 -16.29 12.40
CA PRO A 20 -3.56 -16.97 13.65
C PRO A 20 -3.50 -18.50 13.52
N VAL A 21 -3.82 -19.01 12.33
CA VAL A 21 -3.70 -20.42 11.98
C VAL A 21 -2.90 -20.50 10.68
N ARG A 22 -1.72 -21.13 10.74
CA ARG A 22 -0.94 -21.50 9.56
C ARG A 22 -1.14 -22.98 9.27
N PRO A 23 -1.73 -23.36 8.12
CA PRO A 23 -1.85 -24.76 7.73
C PRO A 23 -0.50 -25.48 7.74
N SER A 24 -0.45 -26.71 8.26
CA SER A 24 0.74 -27.58 8.18
C SER A 24 0.96 -28.18 6.79
N ASP A 25 0.05 -27.89 5.85
CA ASP A 25 0.12 -28.33 4.47
C ASP A 25 1.45 -27.89 3.80
N PRO A 26 2.20 -28.81 3.17
CA PRO A 26 3.48 -28.49 2.55
C PRO A 26 3.40 -27.44 1.42
N GLU A 27 2.32 -27.43 0.64
CA GLU A 27 2.15 -26.45 -0.44
C GLU A 27 1.93 -25.06 0.13
N PHE A 28 1.14 -24.93 1.19
CA PHE A 28 0.98 -23.69 1.93
C PHE A 28 2.31 -23.17 2.50
N GLN A 29 3.09 -24.05 3.15
CA GLN A 29 4.38 -23.64 3.73
C GLN A 29 5.39 -23.21 2.67
N LYS A 30 5.38 -23.87 1.50
CA LYS A 30 6.19 -23.49 0.34
C LYS A 30 5.76 -22.15 -0.26
N ALA A 31 4.45 -21.87 -0.31
CA ALA A 31 3.94 -20.61 -0.84
C ALA A 31 4.15 -19.43 0.12
N PHE A 32 4.04 -19.66 1.43
CA PHE A 32 4.12 -18.60 2.46
C PHE A 32 5.19 -18.87 3.52
N PRO A 33 6.46 -19.08 3.15
CA PRO A 33 7.51 -19.41 4.11
C PRO A 33 7.72 -18.27 5.12
N LEU A 34 8.22 -18.64 6.31
CA LEU A 34 8.49 -17.68 7.39
C LEU A 34 9.80 -16.91 7.16
N ASP A 35 10.79 -17.54 6.55
CA ASP A 35 12.05 -16.87 6.21
C ASP A 35 11.84 -15.84 5.11
N TRP A 36 12.48 -14.68 5.25
CA TRP A 36 12.36 -13.58 4.30
C TRP A 36 12.88 -13.93 2.91
N LYS A 37 14.03 -14.64 2.81
CA LYS A 37 14.65 -14.95 1.52
C LYS A 37 13.80 -15.94 0.75
N GLU A 38 13.34 -16.99 1.43
CA GLU A 38 12.42 -17.97 0.84
C GLU A 38 11.10 -17.32 0.42
N PHE A 39 10.56 -16.41 1.26
CA PHE A 39 9.32 -15.71 0.95
C PHE A 39 9.44 -14.81 -0.25
N PHE A 40 10.56 -14.08 -0.34
CA PHE A 40 10.85 -13.22 -1.48
C PHE A 40 10.84 -14.03 -2.79
N GLU A 41 11.51 -15.18 -2.83
CA GLU A 41 11.53 -16.05 -4.02
C GLU A 41 10.15 -16.64 -4.34
N ALA A 42 9.40 -17.08 -3.32
CA ALA A 42 8.04 -17.56 -3.50
C ALA A 42 7.11 -16.47 -4.08
N ALA A 43 7.18 -15.25 -3.53
CA ALA A 43 6.29 -14.16 -3.92
C ALA A 43 6.52 -13.67 -5.36
N ILE A 44 7.75 -13.77 -5.88
CA ILE A 44 8.09 -13.30 -7.23
C ILE A 44 8.13 -14.42 -8.29
N SER A 45 7.96 -15.68 -7.88
CA SER A 45 7.85 -16.83 -8.79
C SER A 45 6.40 -17.20 -9.14
N GLY A 46 5.42 -16.52 -8.52
CA GLY A 46 4.00 -16.76 -8.77
C GLY A 46 3.45 -18.06 -8.17
N VAL A 47 4.15 -18.65 -7.19
CA VAL A 47 3.68 -19.83 -6.44
C VAL A 47 2.65 -19.44 -5.36
N GLN A 48 2.53 -18.17 -5.03
CA GLN A 48 1.51 -17.66 -4.12
C GLN A 48 0.19 -17.51 -4.87
N TYR A 49 -0.87 -18.13 -4.36
CA TYR A 49 -2.23 -18.10 -4.92
C TYR A 49 -2.91 -16.72 -4.81
N PHE A 50 -2.32 -15.69 -5.40
CA PHE A 50 -2.77 -14.30 -5.33
C PHE A 50 -3.00 -13.65 -6.70
N GLY A 51 -2.69 -14.37 -7.78
CA GLY A 51 -3.09 -14.02 -9.14
C GLY A 51 -4.42 -14.66 -9.52
N ASN A 52 -4.95 -14.27 -10.68
CA ASN A 52 -6.10 -14.94 -11.27
C ASN A 52 -5.70 -16.27 -11.93
N LYS A 53 -4.41 -16.43 -12.24
CA LYS A 53 -3.82 -17.61 -12.88
C LYS A 53 -2.52 -18.03 -12.19
N ASP A 54 -2.15 -19.29 -12.35
CA ASP A 54 -0.88 -19.81 -11.86
C ASP A 54 0.30 -19.03 -12.45
N GLY A 55 1.28 -18.67 -11.61
CA GLY A 55 2.45 -17.92 -12.04
C GLY A 55 2.26 -16.40 -12.07
N GLU A 56 1.04 -15.89 -11.90
CA GLU A 56 0.80 -14.46 -11.74
C GLU A 56 1.17 -13.99 -10.34
N TYR A 57 1.70 -12.78 -10.26
CA TYR A 57 2.02 -12.12 -9.00
C TYR A 57 1.53 -10.67 -9.02
N TYR A 58 1.92 -9.89 -8.00
CA TYR A 58 1.38 -8.55 -7.76
C TYR A 58 1.38 -7.63 -8.99
N LEU A 59 2.40 -7.68 -9.85
CA LEU A 59 2.44 -6.83 -11.04
C LEU A 59 1.41 -7.23 -12.10
N ASP A 60 1.14 -8.53 -12.28
CA ASP A 60 0.11 -9.02 -13.21
C ASP A 60 -1.29 -8.60 -12.74
N HIS A 61 -1.53 -8.60 -11.42
CA HIS A 61 -2.76 -8.06 -10.85
C HIS A 61 -2.93 -6.55 -11.15
N LEU A 62 -1.85 -5.77 -11.05
CA LEU A 62 -1.88 -4.35 -11.40
C LEU A 62 -2.17 -4.12 -12.89
N LEU A 63 -1.55 -4.92 -13.77
CA LEU A 63 -1.78 -4.84 -15.21
C LEU A 63 -3.24 -5.15 -15.57
N THR A 64 -3.81 -6.21 -14.99
CA THR A 64 -5.21 -6.59 -15.20
C THR A 64 -6.14 -5.42 -14.90
N TRP A 65 -5.96 -4.75 -13.76
CA TRP A 65 -6.76 -3.58 -13.43
C TRP A 65 -6.42 -2.35 -14.28
N HIS A 66 -5.17 -2.22 -14.73
CA HIS A 66 -4.74 -1.07 -15.54
C HIS A 66 -5.45 -1.00 -16.89
N GLU A 67 -5.87 -2.14 -17.43
CA GLU A 67 -6.73 -2.21 -18.62
C GLU A 67 -8.03 -1.42 -18.43
N HIS A 68 -8.57 -1.42 -17.21
CA HIS A 68 -9.81 -0.75 -16.80
C HIS A 68 -9.62 0.69 -16.28
N ARG A 69 -8.41 1.25 -16.35
CA ARG A 69 -8.09 2.55 -15.72
C ARG A 69 -8.89 3.74 -16.25
N ASN A 70 -9.52 3.60 -17.42
CA ASN A 70 -10.32 4.64 -18.06
C ASN A 70 -11.83 4.35 -17.95
N ASP A 71 -12.23 3.25 -17.31
CA ASP A 71 -13.63 2.92 -17.09
C ASP A 71 -14.21 3.93 -16.09
N GLU A 72 -15.40 4.45 -16.37
CA GLU A 72 -16.03 5.52 -15.58
C GLU A 72 -16.27 5.13 -14.11
N ASN A 73 -16.39 3.84 -13.85
CA ASN A 73 -16.62 3.25 -12.52
C ASN A 73 -15.35 2.67 -11.88
N VAL A 74 -14.15 3.01 -12.36
CA VAL A 74 -12.88 2.55 -11.79
C VAL A 74 -11.99 3.73 -11.37
N LEU A 75 -11.69 3.83 -10.07
CA LEU A 75 -10.73 4.79 -9.54
C LEU A 75 -9.44 4.14 -9.07
N PHE A 76 -8.34 4.46 -9.74
CA PHE A 76 -7.00 4.12 -9.26
C PHE A 76 -6.57 5.03 -8.11
N VAL A 77 -6.36 4.43 -6.94
CA VAL A 77 -5.80 5.08 -5.74
C VAL A 77 -4.43 4.48 -5.40
N VAL A 78 -3.47 5.34 -5.08
CA VAL A 78 -2.08 4.98 -4.78
C VAL A 78 -1.80 5.21 -3.30
N TYR A 79 -1.29 4.19 -2.61
CA TYR A 79 -1.01 4.22 -1.18
C TYR A 79 -0.10 5.38 -0.79
N GLU A 80 0.94 5.61 -1.59
CA GLU A 80 1.91 6.67 -1.34
C GLU A 80 1.31 8.07 -1.48
N ASP A 81 0.36 8.26 -2.39
CA ASP A 81 -0.38 9.53 -2.49
C ASP A 81 -1.30 9.75 -1.30
N MET A 82 -1.95 8.69 -0.80
CA MET A 82 -2.75 8.75 0.42
C MET A 82 -1.88 9.06 1.65
N LYS A 83 -0.64 8.58 1.68
CA LYS A 83 0.32 8.91 2.73
C LYS A 83 0.86 10.34 2.63
N LYS A 84 1.02 10.85 1.40
CA LYS A 84 1.56 12.18 1.12
C LYS A 84 0.55 13.29 1.39
N ASP A 85 -0.69 13.13 0.94
CA ASP A 85 -1.76 14.12 1.11
C ASP A 85 -3.13 13.41 1.26
N PRO A 86 -3.45 12.94 2.48
CA PRO A 86 -4.70 12.24 2.75
C PRO A 86 -5.94 13.06 2.38
N ALA A 87 -5.96 14.36 2.70
CA ALA A 87 -7.09 15.24 2.46
C ALA A 87 -7.40 15.36 0.96
N LYS A 88 -6.36 15.53 0.13
CA LYS A 88 -6.52 15.55 -1.33
C LYS A 88 -7.07 14.23 -1.87
N GLN A 89 -6.59 13.09 -1.37
CA GLN A 89 -7.08 11.78 -1.84
C GLN A 89 -8.51 11.51 -1.37
N ILE A 90 -8.90 11.91 -0.15
CA ILE A 90 -10.27 11.82 0.34
C ILE A 90 -11.22 12.64 -0.55
N LYS A 91 -10.87 13.89 -0.86
CA LYS A 91 -11.67 14.72 -1.78
C LYS A 91 -11.81 14.06 -3.15
N ARG A 92 -10.71 13.52 -3.71
CA ARG A 92 -10.73 12.83 -5.00
C ARG A 92 -11.62 11.59 -5.00
N ILE A 93 -11.64 10.83 -3.91
CA ILE A 93 -12.54 9.67 -3.76
C ILE A 93 -13.99 10.13 -3.65
N ALA A 94 -14.26 11.19 -2.87
CA ALA A 94 -15.61 11.75 -2.75
C ALA A 94 -16.14 12.26 -4.10
N ASP A 95 -15.31 12.96 -4.88
CA ASP A 95 -15.65 13.43 -6.22
C ASP A 95 -15.99 12.29 -7.18
N PHE A 96 -15.19 11.21 -7.13
CA PHE A 96 -15.44 10.02 -7.94
C PHE A 96 -16.74 9.29 -7.54
N LEU A 97 -17.11 9.33 -6.26
CA LEU A 97 -18.37 8.78 -5.76
C LEU A 97 -19.55 9.74 -5.89
N GLU A 98 -19.34 10.93 -6.47
CA GLU A 98 -20.34 12.00 -6.60
C GLU A 98 -20.94 12.44 -5.24
N VAL A 99 -20.12 12.40 -4.19
CA VAL A 99 -20.50 12.81 -2.83
C VAL A 99 -19.95 14.20 -2.54
N GLU A 100 -20.84 15.15 -2.27
CA GLU A 100 -20.45 16.45 -1.73
C GLU A 100 -19.87 16.30 -0.33
N ILE A 101 -18.67 16.87 -0.11
CA ILE A 101 -17.97 16.77 1.17
C ILE A 101 -17.37 18.12 1.57
N SER A 102 -17.63 18.52 2.82
CA SER A 102 -17.10 19.76 3.39
C SER A 102 -15.61 19.63 3.72
N LYS A 103 -14.91 20.76 3.87
CA LYS A 103 -13.50 20.76 4.31
C LYS A 103 -13.37 20.14 5.70
N GLU A 104 -14.33 20.43 6.57
CA GLU A 104 -14.41 19.94 7.94
C GLU A 104 -14.55 18.42 7.96
N ASP A 105 -15.42 17.87 7.11
CA ASP A 105 -15.62 16.42 7.04
C ASP A 105 -14.44 15.70 6.39
N ILE A 106 -13.75 16.31 5.41
CA ILE A 106 -12.49 15.78 4.89
C ILE A 106 -11.47 15.60 6.04
N LEU A 107 -11.34 16.61 6.91
CA LEU A 107 -10.41 16.56 8.04
C LEU A 107 -10.83 15.50 9.08
N LYS A 108 -12.13 15.36 9.36
CA LYS A 108 -12.65 14.31 10.24
C LYS A 108 -12.37 12.91 9.68
N VAL A 109 -12.61 12.69 8.39
CA VAL A 109 -12.31 11.42 7.72
C VAL A 109 -10.81 11.15 7.75
N ALA A 110 -9.97 12.15 7.48
CA ALA A 110 -8.51 12.00 7.54
C ALA A 110 -8.02 11.60 8.94
N GLU A 111 -8.59 12.17 10.00
CA GLU A 111 -8.25 11.81 11.38
C GLU A 111 -8.76 10.42 11.75
N ALA A 112 -10.01 10.10 11.42
CA ALA A 112 -10.62 8.81 11.71
C ALA A 112 -9.91 7.65 10.99
N THR A 113 -9.43 7.90 9.77
CA THR A 113 -8.69 6.93 8.95
C THR A 113 -7.17 7.06 9.09
N SER A 114 -6.69 7.87 10.04
CA SER A 114 -5.27 7.98 10.31
C SER A 114 -4.72 6.65 10.83
N PHE A 115 -3.43 6.40 10.54
CA PHE A 115 -2.80 5.15 10.98
C PHE A 115 -2.84 4.98 12.50
N GLN A 116 -2.69 6.06 13.27
CA GLN A 116 -2.70 6.00 14.73
C GLN A 116 -4.09 5.66 15.26
N THR A 117 -5.13 6.33 14.73
CA THR A 117 -6.53 6.09 15.09
C THR A 117 -6.92 4.65 14.77
N MET A 118 -6.71 4.21 13.53
CA MET A 118 -7.06 2.84 13.12
C MET A 118 -6.29 1.77 13.90
N LYS A 119 -5.01 1.99 14.21
CA LYS A 119 -4.20 1.06 15.01
C LYS A 119 -4.71 0.95 16.45
N LYS A 120 -5.17 2.04 17.04
CA LYS A 120 -5.73 2.08 18.40
C LYS A 120 -7.08 1.35 18.46
N ASP A 121 -7.95 1.63 17.49
CA ASP A 121 -9.35 1.20 17.47
C ASP A 121 -9.56 -0.21 16.88
N THR A 122 -8.49 -0.91 16.51
CA THR A 122 -8.59 -2.27 15.96
C THR A 122 -8.94 -3.33 17.01
N ASN A 123 -9.60 -4.41 16.56
CA ASN A 123 -9.97 -5.55 17.42
C ASN A 123 -8.76 -6.39 17.87
N SER A 124 -8.95 -7.26 18.86
CA SER A 124 -7.89 -8.09 19.46
C SER A 124 -7.20 -9.00 18.45
N ILE A 125 -7.94 -9.67 17.57
CA ILE A 125 -7.38 -10.58 16.55
C ILE A 125 -6.38 -9.82 15.66
N LEU A 126 -6.75 -8.64 15.18
CA LEU A 126 -5.89 -7.81 14.33
C LEU A 126 -4.71 -7.19 15.12
N LYS A 127 -4.86 -6.97 16.43
CA LYS A 127 -3.76 -6.56 17.33
C LYS A 127 -2.72 -7.69 17.45
N ASP A 128 -3.17 -8.92 17.68
CA ASP A 128 -2.31 -10.10 17.84
C ASP A 128 -1.54 -10.41 16.54
N MET A 129 -2.19 -10.23 15.39
CA MET A 129 -1.56 -10.33 14.08
C MET A 129 -0.61 -9.17 13.76
N ASN A 130 -0.55 -8.13 14.62
CA ASN A 130 0.14 -6.88 14.36
C ASN A 130 -0.19 -6.32 12.96
N PHE A 131 -1.49 -6.32 12.62
CA PHE A 131 -2.00 -5.96 11.30
C PHE A 131 -1.64 -4.51 10.93
N PHE A 132 -1.84 -3.58 11.86
CA PHE A 132 -1.39 -2.20 11.75
C PHE A 132 0.08 -2.05 12.19
N ARG A 133 1.00 -2.45 11.31
CA ARG A 133 2.42 -2.55 11.63
C ARG A 133 3.14 -1.19 11.74
N LYS A 134 3.50 -0.58 10.60
CA LYS A 134 4.26 0.70 10.53
C LYS A 134 3.52 1.84 9.81
N GLY A 135 2.66 1.53 8.84
CA GLY A 135 1.89 2.56 8.13
C GLY A 135 2.74 3.59 7.38
N GLN A 136 3.92 3.20 6.88
CA GLN A 136 4.91 4.08 6.27
C GLN A 136 5.28 3.65 4.84
N VAL A 137 5.89 4.56 4.10
CA VAL A 137 6.48 4.34 2.77
C VAL A 137 8.01 4.26 2.94
N GLY A 138 8.65 3.30 2.27
CA GLY A 138 10.10 3.12 2.27
C GLY A 138 10.63 2.12 3.30
N ASP A 139 9.76 1.32 3.92
CA ASP A 139 10.21 0.32 4.90
C ASP A 139 10.97 -0.84 4.26
N TRP A 140 10.76 -1.08 2.97
CA TRP A 140 11.48 -2.08 2.19
C TRP A 140 13.01 -2.01 2.34
N LYS A 141 13.57 -0.82 2.55
CA LYS A 141 15.02 -0.63 2.78
C LYS A 141 15.55 -1.36 4.00
N ASN A 142 14.71 -1.66 4.99
CA ASN A 142 15.09 -2.37 6.21
C ASN A 142 15.03 -3.90 6.04
N HIS A 143 14.55 -4.39 4.90
CA HIS A 143 14.29 -5.82 4.65
C HIS A 143 15.04 -6.34 3.43
N PHE A 144 15.13 -5.53 2.37
CA PHE A 144 15.72 -5.93 1.11
C PHE A 144 17.24 -5.85 1.14
N THR A 145 17.90 -6.83 0.53
CA THR A 145 19.27 -6.64 0.05
C THR A 145 19.28 -5.77 -1.21
N VAL A 146 20.44 -5.21 -1.56
CA VAL A 146 20.61 -4.46 -2.82
C VAL A 146 20.21 -5.32 -4.02
N ALA A 147 20.69 -6.57 -4.08
CA ALA A 147 20.36 -7.49 -5.17
C ALA A 147 18.85 -7.80 -5.27
N GLN A 148 18.15 -7.96 -4.13
CA GLN A 148 16.70 -8.14 -4.13
C GLN A 148 15.97 -6.89 -4.65
N SER A 149 16.44 -5.70 -4.25
CA SER A 149 15.88 -4.43 -4.72
C SER A 149 16.03 -4.28 -6.23
N GLU A 150 17.23 -4.50 -6.76
CA GLU A 150 17.53 -4.42 -8.20
C GLU A 150 16.73 -5.44 -9.01
N ARG A 151 16.53 -6.66 -8.48
CA ARG A 151 15.70 -7.68 -9.14
C ARG A 151 14.26 -7.22 -9.29
N ILE A 152 13.66 -6.63 -8.24
CA ILE A 152 12.31 -6.04 -8.34
C ILE A 152 12.29 -4.88 -9.34
N ASP A 153 13.29 -4.00 -9.33
CA ASP A 153 13.35 -2.87 -10.26
C ASP A 153 13.40 -3.34 -11.72
N SER A 154 14.18 -4.40 -12.01
CA SER A 154 14.21 -5.03 -13.33
C SER A 154 12.86 -5.63 -13.72
N MET A 155 12.23 -6.39 -12.81
CA MET A 155 10.93 -7.01 -13.06
C MET A 155 9.83 -5.97 -13.31
N VAL A 156 9.82 -4.87 -12.53
CA VAL A 156 8.90 -3.75 -12.73
C VAL A 156 9.10 -3.11 -14.10
N LYS A 157 10.36 -2.84 -14.48
CA LYS A 157 10.69 -2.23 -15.77
C LYS A 157 10.23 -3.11 -16.94
N GLU A 158 10.44 -4.42 -16.85
CA GLU A 158 10.06 -5.37 -17.89
C GLU A 158 8.54 -5.54 -17.96
N LYS A 159 7.88 -5.86 -16.85
CA LYS A 159 6.45 -6.16 -16.82
C LYS A 159 5.57 -4.96 -17.12
N LEU A 160 5.95 -3.78 -16.64
CA LEU A 160 5.14 -2.57 -16.80
C LEU A 160 5.57 -1.73 -18.02
N ALA A 161 6.44 -2.29 -18.88
CA ALA A 161 6.82 -1.66 -20.13
C ALA A 161 5.58 -1.32 -20.97
N GLY A 162 5.52 -0.09 -21.49
CA GLY A 162 4.38 0.39 -22.27
C GLY A 162 3.20 0.92 -21.44
N THR A 163 3.24 0.80 -20.11
CA THR A 163 2.27 1.46 -19.23
C THR A 163 2.78 2.82 -18.73
N ASN A 164 1.87 3.64 -18.19
CA ASN A 164 2.21 4.86 -17.47
C ASN A 164 2.29 4.65 -15.94
N ILE A 165 2.40 3.40 -15.48
CA ILE A 165 2.49 3.10 -14.06
C ILE A 165 3.87 3.52 -13.53
N THR A 166 3.87 4.32 -12.48
CA THR A 166 5.08 4.70 -11.74
C THR A 166 4.87 4.50 -10.26
N PHE A 167 5.93 4.15 -9.53
CA PHE A 167 5.88 3.98 -8.08
C PHE A 167 6.73 5.02 -7.36
N THR A 168 6.21 5.48 -6.22
CA THR A 168 7.00 6.24 -5.24
C THR A 168 7.54 5.26 -4.21
N TYR A 169 8.86 5.11 -4.12
CA TYR A 169 9.47 4.17 -3.16
C TYR A 169 9.79 4.80 -1.81
N GLU A 170 9.80 6.14 -1.77
CA GLU A 170 10.12 6.93 -0.60
C GLU A 170 9.34 8.23 -0.65
N LEU A 171 8.82 8.65 0.50
CA LEU A 171 8.38 10.02 0.66
C LEU A 171 9.56 10.80 1.23
N SER A 172 9.94 11.89 0.57
CA SER A 172 10.89 12.85 1.15
C SER A 172 10.43 13.15 2.57
N LYS A 173 11.37 13.22 3.53
CA LYS A 173 11.11 13.80 4.85
C LYS A 173 10.80 15.29 4.63
N SER A 174 9.58 15.59 4.19
CA SER A 174 8.99 16.88 4.45
C SER A 174 9.07 17.01 5.96
N LEU A 175 9.81 18.03 6.40
CA LEU A 175 9.79 18.54 7.75
C LEU A 175 8.37 18.30 8.30
N HIS A 176 8.24 17.43 9.29
CA HIS A 176 7.03 17.34 10.10
C HIS A 176 6.97 18.63 10.95
N LEU A 177 6.92 19.80 10.30
CA LEU A 177 6.40 21.00 10.92
C LEU A 177 4.87 20.90 10.79
N ASN A 178 4.23 20.43 11.86
CA ASN A 178 2.98 20.99 12.37
C ASN A 178 1.87 21.29 11.34
N CYS A 179 1.57 20.35 10.44
CA CYS A 179 0.48 20.57 9.46
C CYS A 179 -0.94 20.50 10.07
N PHE A 180 -1.09 20.26 11.38
CA PHE A 180 -2.37 20.33 12.09
C PHE A 180 -2.60 21.64 12.86
N THR A 181 -1.60 22.51 13.03
CA THR A 181 -1.77 23.77 13.77
C THR A 181 -1.49 25.04 12.98
N THR A 182 -0.79 24.97 11.83
CA THR A 182 -0.40 26.20 11.11
C THR A 182 -1.29 26.57 9.92
N ARG A 183 -2.06 25.63 9.33
CA ARG A 183 -2.90 25.93 8.16
C ARG A 183 -4.23 26.64 8.44
N VAL A 184 -4.62 26.77 9.72
CA VAL A 184 -5.80 27.57 10.09
C VAL A 184 -5.49 29.07 9.97
N ALA A 185 -4.22 29.49 10.11
CA ALA A 185 -3.84 30.91 10.02
C ALA A 185 -3.70 31.43 8.59
N GLU A 186 -3.34 30.59 7.61
CA GLU A 186 -3.09 31.05 6.23
C GLU A 186 -4.35 31.10 5.35
N LEU A 187 -5.43 30.42 5.74
CA LEU A 187 -6.71 30.46 5.02
C LEU A 187 -7.64 31.59 5.49
N GLN A 188 -7.31 32.29 6.58
CA GLN A 188 -8.09 33.44 7.09
C GLN A 188 -7.64 34.80 6.51
N ASN A 189 -6.59 34.86 5.69
CA ASN A 189 -6.05 36.11 5.12
C ASN A 189 -6.13 36.20 3.58
N LYS A 190 -6.99 35.40 2.93
CA LYS A 190 -7.25 35.51 1.48
C LYS A 190 -8.72 35.31 1.11
N ILE A 191 -9.62 36.04 1.78
CA ILE A 191 -10.85 36.70 1.27
C ILE A 191 -11.40 37.56 2.40
#